data_AF-T1EJY8-F1
#
_entry.id   AF-T1EJY8-F1
#
_cell.length_a   1.000
_cell.length_b   1.000
_cell.length_c   1.000
_cell.angle_alpha   90.00
_cell.angle_beta   90.00
_cell.angle_gamma   90.00
#
_symmetry.space_group_name_H-M   'P 1'
#
loop_
_entity.id
_entity.type
_entity.pdbx_description
1 polymer ?
#
loop_
_entity_poly.entity_id
_entity_poly.type
_entity_poly.pdbx_seq_one_letter_code
_entity_poly.pdbx_strand_id
1 'polypeptide(L)'
;IIFIVSILIPTLVFSLSLLLFHRIKLDRNKISLFECGFDPNNQARLPFSTRFFLLAIIFIVFDIEVVLLIPFPILIATSLSFQHIIIFLLFLLILLLGLIHE
;
A
#
# COMPACT_ATOMS: atom_id res chain seq x y z
N ILE A 1 5.92 -9.14 -21.84
CA ILE A 1 6.61 -7.96 -22.44
C ILE A 1 6.54 -6.76 -21.50
N ILE A 2 5.35 -6.26 -21.14
CA ILE A 2 5.21 -5.09 -20.23
C ILE A 2 5.93 -5.29 -18.88
N PHE A 3 5.75 -6.45 -18.24
CA PHE A 3 6.43 -6.79 -16.98
C PHE A 3 7.97 -6.83 -17.08
N ILE A 4 8.48 -7.29 -18.23
CA ILE A 4 9.93 -7.34 -18.49
C ILE A 4 10.45 -5.90 -18.60
N VAL A 5 9.76 -5.07 -19.39
CA VAL A 5 10.12 -3.65 -19.59
C VAL A 5 10.07 -2.86 -18.28
N SER A 6 9.07 -3.08 -17.43
CA SER A 6 8.93 -2.38 -16.14
C SER A 6 10.05 -2.68 -15.15
N ILE A 7 10.71 -3.83 -15.27
CA ILE A 7 11.86 -4.19 -14.43
C ILE A 7 13.16 -3.70 -15.09
N LEU A 8 13.27 -3.85 -16.42
CA LEU A 8 14.51 -3.56 -17.15
C LEU A 8 14.86 -2.07 -17.15
N ILE A 9 13.86 -1.19 -17.30
CA ILE A 9 14.13 0.26 -17.38
C ILE A 9 14.67 0.82 -16.05
N PRO A 10 14.01 0.64 -14.89
CA PRO A 10 14.53 1.17 -13.62
C PRO A 10 15.88 0.58 -13.23
N THR A 11 16.09 -0.72 -13.48
CA THR A 11 17.35 -1.39 -13.16
C THR A 11 18.51 -0.88 -14.03
N LEU A 12 18.27 -0.65 -15.33
CA LEU A 12 19.26 -0.01 -16.21
C LEU A 12 19.61 1.40 -15.74
N VAL A 13 18.61 2.24 -15.45
CA VAL A 13 18.83 3.61 -14.99
C VAL A 13 19.63 3.64 -13.69
N PHE A 14 19.30 2.75 -12.74
CA PHE A 14 20.04 2.62 -11.48
C PHE A 14 21.48 2.11 -11.69
N SER A 15 21.70 1.16 -12.59
CA SER A 15 23.06 0.67 -12.89
C SER A 15 23.93 1.75 -13.56
N LEU A 16 23.35 2.53 -14.48
CA LEU A 16 24.03 3.65 -15.12
C LEU A 16 24.36 4.75 -14.11
N SER A 17 23.46 5.07 -13.18
CA SER A 17 23.74 6.07 -12.16
C SER A 17 24.88 5.66 -11.23
N LEU A 18 25.00 4.38 -10.89
CA LEU A 18 26.13 3.85 -10.12
C LEU A 18 27.45 3.88 -10.91
N LEU A 19 27.42 3.59 -12.22
CA LEU A 19 28.61 3.63 -13.08
C LEU A 19 29.11 5.07 -13.31
N LEU A 20 28.19 6.02 -13.47
CA LEU A 20 28.49 7.44 -13.67
C LEU A 20 28.85 8.16 -12.37
N PHE A 21 28.58 7.56 -11.20
CA PHE A 21 28.86 8.16 -9.91
C PHE A 21 30.37 8.37 -9.71
N HIS A 22 30.82 9.61 -9.88
CA HIS A 22 32.14 10.03 -9.49
C HIS A 22 32.27 9.94 -7.97
N ARG A 23 33.35 9.33 -7.47
CA ARG A 23 33.61 9.12 -6.04
C ARG A 23 33.74 10.46 -5.31
N ILE A 24 32.61 11.05 -4.90
CA ILE A 24 32.59 12.20 -4.00
C ILE A 24 33.18 11.71 -2.68
N LYS A 25 34.17 12.43 -2.14
CA LYS A 25 34.72 12.14 -0.81
C LYS A 25 33.57 11.97 0.18
N LEU A 26 33.63 10.89 0.96
CA LEU A 26 32.63 10.56 1.97
C LEU A 26 32.71 11.58 3.11
N ASP A 27 32.05 12.72 2.94
CA ASP A 27 31.94 13.75 3.97
C ASP A 27 30.92 13.28 5.01
N ARG A 28 31.33 13.22 6.28
CA ARG A 28 30.46 12.81 7.41
C ARG A 28 29.13 13.56 7.42
N ASN A 29 29.14 14.86 7.14
CA ASN A 29 27.95 15.72 7.16
C ASN A 29 26.96 15.45 6.00
N LYS A 30 27.41 14.79 4.92
CA LYS A 30 26.52 14.33 3.82
C LYS A 30 25.89 12.97 4.12
N ILE A 31 26.52 12.20 5.01
CA ILE A 31 26.09 10.84 5.38
C ILE A 31 25.23 10.87 6.65
N SER A 32 25.34 11.92 7.46
CA SER A 32 24.49 12.14 8.64
C SER A 32 23.05 12.41 8.26
N LEU A 33 22.14 12.04 9.17
CA LEU A 33 20.70 12.31 9.07
C LEU A 33 20.45 13.81 8.90
N PHE A 34 19.58 14.18 7.97
CA PHE A 34 19.20 15.57 7.75
C PHE A 34 18.07 15.96 8.71
N GLU A 35 18.36 16.84 9.68
CA GLU A 35 17.37 17.46 10.57
C GLU A 35 17.54 18.99 10.51
N CYS A 36 17.33 19.57 9.32
CA CYS A 36 17.45 21.02 9.07
C CYS A 36 18.81 21.62 9.49
N GLY A 37 19.89 20.83 9.43
CA GLY A 37 21.25 21.24 9.82
C GLY A 37 21.60 21.01 11.30
N PHE A 38 20.70 20.43 12.08
CA PHE A 38 20.94 20.03 13.46
C PHE A 38 21.24 18.53 13.56
N ASP A 39 21.97 18.15 14.61
CA ASP A 39 22.12 16.74 14.97
C ASP A 39 20.79 16.23 15.56
N PRO A 40 20.37 15.00 15.20
CA PRO A 40 19.10 14.48 15.65
C PRO A 40 19.09 14.24 17.15
N ASN A 41 18.18 14.91 17.85
CA ASN A 41 18.05 14.79 19.31
C ASN A 41 17.45 13.45 19.75
N ASN A 42 16.61 12.84 18.90
CA ASN A 42 15.94 11.57 19.15
C ASN A 42 16.09 10.62 17.97
N GLN A 43 15.82 9.34 18.20
CA GLN A 43 15.73 8.37 17.11
C GLN A 43 14.54 8.71 16.21
N ALA A 44 14.67 8.50 14.90
CA ALA A 44 13.59 8.68 13.94
C ALA A 44 12.38 7.76 14.18
N ARG A 45 12.55 6.70 14.97
CA ARG A 45 11.49 5.73 15.31
C ARG A 45 10.92 6.03 16.69
N LEU A 46 10.09 7.07 16.74
CA LEU A 46 9.28 7.37 17.91
C LEU A 46 7.92 6.68 17.79
N PRO A 47 7.28 6.28 18.91
CA PRO A 47 5.92 5.78 18.87
C PRO A 47 5.02 6.86 18.27
N PHE A 48 4.46 6.53 17.12
CA PHE A 48 3.57 7.41 16.38
C PHE A 48 2.15 7.33 16.97
N SER A 49 1.31 8.32 16.68
CA SER A 49 -0.03 8.36 17.28
C SER A 49 -0.86 7.13 16.91
N THR A 50 -1.59 6.58 17.88
CA THR A 50 -2.42 5.37 17.74
C THR A 50 -3.50 5.49 16.68
N ARG A 51 -3.86 6.72 16.28
CA ARG A 51 -4.82 6.98 15.20
C ARG A 51 -4.40 6.39 13.86
N PHE A 52 -3.11 6.46 13.51
CA PHE A 52 -2.61 5.89 12.25
C PHE A 52 -2.52 4.37 12.29
N PHE A 53 -2.33 3.80 13.48
CA PHE A 53 -2.37 2.36 13.67
C PHE A 53 -3.78 1.81 13.48
N LEU A 54 -4.80 2.49 14.01
CA LEU A 54 -6.20 2.12 13.81
C LEU A 54 -6.60 2.16 12.33
N LEU A 55 -6.18 3.20 11.60
CA LEU A 55 -6.40 3.29 10.14
C LEU A 55 -5.80 2.11 9.37
N ALA A 56 -4.64 1.59 9.80
CA ALA A 56 -4.02 0.42 9.16
C ALA A 56 -4.82 -0.87 9.40
N ILE A 57 -5.34 -1.08 10.61
CA ILE A 57 -6.19 -2.24 10.93
C ILE A 57 -7.49 -2.19 10.12
N ILE A 58 -8.13 -1.03 10.11
CA ILE A 58 -9.33 -0.74 9.32
C ILE A 58 -9.10 -1.09 7.84
N PHE A 59 -8.00 -0.59 7.26
CA PHE A 59 -7.66 -0.84 5.87
C PHE A 59 -7.52 -2.34 5.57
N ILE A 60 -6.93 -3.11 6.50
CA ILE A 60 -6.79 -4.57 6.35
C ILE A 60 -8.15 -5.27 6.34
N VAL A 61 -9.06 -4.89 7.25
CA VAL A 61 -10.40 -5.49 7.30
C VAL A 61 -11.17 -5.18 6.01
N PHE A 62 -11.14 -3.92 5.56
CA PHE A 62 -11.79 -3.52 4.33
C PHE A 62 -11.21 -4.23 3.09
N ASP A 63 -9.91 -4.46 3.02
CA ASP A 63 -9.29 -5.19 1.90
C ASP A 63 -9.76 -6.66 1.84
N ILE A 64 -9.91 -7.32 3.01
CA ILE A 64 -10.47 -8.67 3.10
C ILE A 64 -11.92 -8.71 2.61
N GLU A 65 -12.71 -7.70 2.96
CA GLU A 65 -14.09 -7.56 2.52
C GLU A 65 -14.22 -7.38 1.00
N VAL A 66 -13.33 -6.59 0.39
CA VAL A 66 -13.26 -6.43 -1.08
C VAL A 66 -12.88 -7.75 -1.75
N VAL A 67 -11.93 -8.51 -1.20
CA VAL A 67 -11.57 -9.84 -1.73
C VAL A 67 -12.78 -10.79 -1.75
N LEU A 68 -13.64 -10.74 -0.73
CA LEU A 68 -14.87 -11.53 -0.69
C LEU A 68 -15.90 -11.10 -1.75
N LEU A 69 -15.82 -9.87 -2.26
CA LEU A 69 -16.70 -9.33 -3.30
C LEU A 69 -16.27 -9.76 -4.72
N ILE A 70 -14.97 -9.96 -4.96
CA ILE A 70 -14.38 -10.33 -6.26
C ILE A 70 -15.05 -11.52 -6.99
N PRO A 71 -15.51 -12.62 -6.35
CA PRO A 71 -16.12 -13.73 -7.09
C PRO A 71 -17.52 -13.41 -7.64
N PHE A 72 -18.16 -12.32 -7.22
CA PHE A 72 -19.57 -12.06 -7.55
C PHE A 72 -19.82 -11.79 -9.05
N PRO A 73 -19.01 -11.02 -9.79
CA PRO A 73 -19.18 -10.87 -11.24
C PRO A 73 -19.06 -12.19 -12.01
N ILE A 74 -18.22 -13.11 -11.54
CA ILE A 74 -18.06 -14.45 -12.13
C ILE A 74 -19.34 -15.28 -11.88
N LEU A 75 -19.93 -15.15 -10.70
CA LEU A 75 -21.19 -15.79 -10.35
C LEU A 75 -22.35 -15.30 -11.24
N ILE A 76 -22.45 -13.98 -11.46
CA ILE A 76 -23.43 -13.37 -12.37
C ILE A 76 -23.27 -13.95 -13.79
N ALA A 77 -22.04 -14.07 -14.27
CA ALA A 77 -21.76 -14.53 -15.63
C ALA A 77 -22.07 -16.03 -15.86
N THR A 78 -22.01 -16.84 -14.81
CA THR A 78 -22.16 -18.31 -14.90
C THR A 78 -23.56 -18.80 -14.52
N SER A 79 -24.15 -18.27 -13.45
CA SER A 79 -25.48 -18.65 -13.00
C SER A 79 -26.13 -17.54 -12.17
N LEU A 80 -27.04 -16.79 -12.78
CA LEU A 80 -27.80 -15.76 -12.08
C LEU A 80 -29.13 -16.35 -11.58
N SER A 81 -29.30 -16.37 -10.25
CA SER A 81 -30.57 -16.70 -9.61
C SER A 81 -30.97 -15.57 -8.67
N PHE A 82 -32.28 -15.42 -8.41
CA PHE A 82 -32.78 -14.43 -7.45
C PHE A 82 -32.15 -14.58 -6.06
N GLN A 83 -31.84 -15.81 -5.64
CA GLN A 83 -31.20 -16.07 -4.35
C GLN A 83 -29.80 -15.47 -4.27
N HIS A 84 -29.00 -15.56 -5.35
CA HIS A 84 -27.66 -14.98 -5.38
C HIS A 84 -27.68 -13.45 -5.28
N ILE A 85 -28.65 -12.80 -5.92
CA ILE A 85 -28.83 -11.34 -5.86
C ILE A 85 -29.18 -10.90 -4.42
N ILE A 86 -30.06 -11.64 -3.74
CA ILE A 86 -30.45 -11.34 -2.35
C ILE A 86 -29.25 -11.46 -1.40
N ILE A 87 -28.44 -12.52 -1.54
CA ILE A 87 -27.23 -12.73 -0.72
C ILE A 87 -26.24 -11.58 -0.93
N PHE A 88 -26.03 -11.14 -2.17
CA PHE A 88 -25.14 -10.03 -2.48
C PHE A 88 -25.62 -8.69 -1.91
N LEU A 89 -26.91 -8.40 -2.02
CA LEU A 89 -27.49 -7.18 -1.44
C LEU A 89 -27.38 -7.17 0.09
N LEU A 90 -27.59 -8.32 0.75
CA LEU A 90 -27.37 -8.46 2.19
C LEU A 90 -25.90 -8.24 2.56
N PHE A 91 -24.98 -8.81 1.79
CA PHE A 91 -23.54 -8.63 2.00
C PHE A 91 -23.13 -7.16 1.87
N LEU A 92 -23.60 -6.46 0.83
CA LEU A 92 -23.37 -5.01 0.66
C LEU A 92 -23.96 -4.18 1.80
N LEU A 93 -25.13 -4.56 2.32
CA LEU A 93 -25.75 -3.84 3.44
C LEU A 93 -24.92 -3.97 4.71
N ILE A 94 -24.38 -5.16 4.99
CA ILE A 94 -23.49 -5.40 6.14
C ILE A 94 -22.22 -4.56 6.00
N LEU A 95 -21.60 -4.53 4.81
CA LEU A 95 -20.44 -3.69 4.53
C LEU A 95 -20.72 -2.20 4.77
N LEU A 96 -21.87 -1.71 4.30
CA LEU A 96 -22.26 -0.32 4.46
C LEU A 96 -22.49 0.04 5.94
N LEU A 97 -23.07 -0.87 6.73
CA LEU A 97 -23.20 -0.69 8.17
C LEU A 97 -21.84 -0.72 8.90
N GLY A 98 -20.93 -1.60 8.49
CA GLY A 98 -19.56 -1.64 9.02
C GLY A 98 -18.82 -0.33 8.80
N LEU A 99 -18.91 0.22 7.58
CA LEU A 99 -18.28 1.49 7.21
C LEU A 99 -18.89 2.71 7.91
N ILE A 100 -20.17 2.68 8.28
CA ILE A 100 -20.79 3.76 9.07
C ILE A 100 -20.35 3.72 10.54
N HIS A 101 -20.10 2.52 11.08
CA HIS A 101 -19.69 2.35 12.47
C HIS A 101 -18.23 2.74 12.72
N GLU A 102 -17.39 2.49 11.72
CA GLU A 102 -15.98 2.86 11.67
C GLU A 102 -15.75 4.38 11.64
#